data_AF-A0A1Q7UB67-F1
#
_entry.id   AF-A0A1Q7UB67-F1
#
_cell.length_a   1.000
_cell.length_b   1.000
_cell.length_c   1.000
_cell.angle_alpha   90.00
_cell.angle_beta   90.00
_cell.angle_gamma   90.00
#
_symmetry.space_group_name_H-M   'P 1'
#
loop_
_entity.id
_entity.type
_entity.pdbx_description
1 polymer ?
#
loop_
_entity_poly.entity_id
_entity_poly.type
_entity_poly.pdbx_seq_one_letter_code
_entity_poly.pdbx_strand_id
1 'polypeptide(L)'
;MPPAEPLSPELVLVATPEEAQRAREQLVDAPAAQEAAVERPPERWDHAQEWDQLLARMRAEAPAGVAEELPLRRERPKRRRLGWPAVAVAAVLVVAVLVGVAWARRDSSQPRLVGPTSASPPSATGPVARKPVKPPPVSVKPKPRAHKSVPATPRPKPAVPPVRAAPKKPATRAAHTFVPARVWSWAPVPGTSRYRVRFLRNGREVLDVRTAKARLVLPTSFTFHKGRYRWTVVSIAAGKPWRPIVDSTFVVARG
;
A
#
# COMPACT_ATOMS: atom_id res chain seq x y z
N MET A 1 16.94 47.83 -38.40
CA MET A 1 16.47 46.58 -37.77
C MET A 1 16.12 46.90 -36.33
N PRO A 2 14.83 46.89 -35.96
CA PRO A 2 14.41 47.18 -34.59
C PRO A 2 14.66 45.96 -33.67
N PRO A 3 15.10 46.18 -32.41
CA PRO A 3 15.19 45.15 -31.39
C PRO A 3 13.79 44.78 -30.85
N ALA A 4 13.61 43.50 -30.53
CA ALA A 4 12.40 42.97 -29.92
C ALA A 4 12.39 43.22 -28.41
N GLU A 5 11.41 43.97 -27.94
CA GLU A 5 10.89 43.99 -26.57
C GLU A 5 9.51 43.29 -26.55
N PRO A 6 8.88 42.90 -25.41
CA PRO A 6 9.25 43.17 -24.02
C PRO A 6 9.16 41.98 -23.04
N LEU A 7 9.66 42.23 -21.83
CA LEU A 7 9.49 41.48 -20.59
C LEU A 7 8.00 41.23 -20.26
N SER A 8 7.63 40.00 -19.88
CA SER A 8 6.34 39.74 -19.23
C SER A 8 6.36 40.26 -17.79
N PRO A 9 5.46 41.19 -17.42
CA PRO A 9 5.40 41.79 -16.10
C PRO A 9 4.70 40.87 -15.09
N GLU A 10 5.25 40.87 -13.88
CA GLU A 10 4.56 40.73 -12.60
C GLU A 10 3.07 40.34 -12.61
N LEU A 11 2.75 39.09 -12.28
CA LEU A 11 1.45 38.72 -11.70
C LEU A 11 1.44 39.13 -10.22
N VAL A 12 1.37 40.43 -9.96
CA VAL A 12 0.95 40.93 -8.65
C VAL A 12 -0.57 40.96 -8.67
N LEU A 13 -1.20 39.97 -8.02
CA LEU A 13 -2.62 40.01 -7.68
C LEU A 13 -2.83 41.07 -6.59
N VAL A 14 -2.75 42.36 -6.95
CA VAL A 14 -3.36 43.42 -6.14
C VAL A 14 -4.83 43.46 -6.54
N ALA A 15 -5.65 42.61 -5.93
CA ALA A 15 -7.06 42.97 -5.81
C ALA A 15 -7.08 44.29 -5.05
N THR A 16 -7.63 45.33 -5.68
CA THR A 16 -7.68 46.65 -5.05
C THR A 16 -8.50 46.55 -3.76
N PRO A 17 -8.12 47.24 -2.66
CA PRO A 17 -8.82 47.12 -1.38
C PRO A 17 -10.33 47.43 -1.48
N GLU A 18 -10.72 48.26 -2.45
CA GLU A 18 -12.13 48.56 -2.75
C GLU A 18 -12.90 47.35 -3.33
N GLU A 19 -12.27 46.50 -4.15
CA GLU A 19 -12.89 45.27 -4.65
C GLU A 19 -13.07 44.23 -3.55
N ALA A 20 -12.11 44.15 -2.62
CA ALA A 20 -12.23 43.30 -1.43
C ALA A 20 -13.36 43.77 -0.50
N GLN A 21 -13.59 45.09 -0.41
CA GLN A 21 -14.69 45.67 0.38
C GLN A 21 -16.06 45.38 -0.26
N ARG A 22 -16.16 45.57 -1.59
CA ARG A 22 -17.40 45.34 -2.34
C ARG A 22 -17.81 43.85 -2.32
N ALA A 23 -16.85 42.94 -2.33
CA ALA A 23 -17.10 41.50 -2.16
C ALA A 23 -17.61 41.14 -0.75
N ARG A 24 -17.21 41.89 0.29
CA ARG A 24 -17.73 41.70 1.65
C ARG A 24 -19.15 42.21 1.80
N GLU A 25 -19.47 43.36 1.18
CA GLU A 25 -20.83 43.91 1.20
C GLU A 25 -21.83 43.01 0.46
N GLN A 26 -21.43 42.39 -0.66
CA GLN A 26 -22.26 41.41 -1.37
C GLN A 26 -22.55 40.13 -0.56
N LEU A 27 -21.75 39.81 0.47
CA LEU A 27 -21.96 38.63 1.29
C LEU A 27 -22.99 38.84 2.42
N VAL A 28 -23.25 40.10 2.80
CA VAL A 28 -24.10 40.43 3.96
C VAL A 28 -25.59 40.49 3.57
N ASP A 29 -25.89 40.80 2.30
CA ASP A 29 -27.27 40.96 1.80
C ASP A 29 -27.86 39.70 1.16
N ALA A 30 -27.35 38.49 1.46
CA ALA A 30 -28.06 37.26 1.10
C ALA A 30 -29.21 37.05 2.11
N PRO A 31 -30.48 37.35 1.76
CA PRO A 31 -31.57 37.22 2.70
C PRO A 31 -31.74 35.76 3.13
N ALA A 32 -32.18 35.56 4.37
CA ALA A 32 -32.46 34.31 5.08
C ALA A 32 -33.52 33.39 4.42
N ALA A 33 -33.66 33.40 3.10
CA ALA A 33 -34.57 32.56 2.33
C ALA A 33 -34.08 31.10 2.17
N GLN A 34 -32.98 30.71 2.81
CA GLN A 34 -32.47 29.33 2.82
C GLN A 34 -32.95 28.48 4.00
N GLU A 35 -33.70 29.03 4.96
CA GLU A 35 -34.18 28.26 6.12
C GLU A 35 -35.47 27.47 5.87
N ALA A 36 -36.20 27.70 4.76
CA ALA A 36 -37.48 27.05 4.49
C ALA A 36 -37.44 25.93 3.44
N ALA A 37 -36.28 25.69 2.80
CA ALA A 37 -36.13 24.61 1.84
C ALA A 37 -35.15 23.57 2.40
N VAL A 38 -35.62 22.34 2.50
CA VAL A 38 -34.83 21.11 2.59
C VAL A 38 -34.60 20.58 4.02
N GLU A 39 -35.69 20.26 4.71
CA GLU A 39 -35.82 18.91 5.30
C GLU A 39 -35.91 17.86 4.16
N ARG A 40 -34.92 17.78 3.25
CA ARG A 40 -34.69 16.50 2.58
C ARG A 40 -33.98 15.64 3.61
N PRO A 41 -34.46 14.41 3.85
CA PRO A 41 -33.63 13.39 4.48
C PRO A 41 -32.26 13.44 3.80
N PRO A 42 -31.13 13.35 4.54
CA PRO A 42 -29.83 13.30 3.91
C PRO A 42 -29.92 12.18 2.89
N GLU A 43 -29.96 12.56 1.62
CA GLU A 43 -29.93 11.65 0.51
C GLU A 43 -28.68 10.85 0.79
N ARG A 44 -28.87 9.61 1.23
CA ARG A 44 -27.78 8.74 1.59
C ARG A 44 -27.14 8.45 0.26
N TRP A 45 -26.19 9.28 -0.13
CA TRP A 45 -25.39 9.10 -1.32
C TRP A 45 -24.73 7.73 -1.12
N ASP A 46 -25.37 6.70 -1.68
CA ASP A 46 -24.86 5.34 -1.73
C ASP A 46 -23.75 5.32 -2.77
N HIS A 47 -22.69 6.09 -2.51
CA HIS A 47 -21.45 6.11 -3.26
C HIS A 47 -20.91 4.69 -3.49
N ALA A 48 -21.25 3.74 -2.63
CA ALA A 48 -20.95 2.33 -2.85
C ALA A 48 -21.59 1.77 -4.13
N GLN A 49 -22.86 2.07 -4.41
CA GLN A 49 -23.53 1.61 -5.64
C GLN A 49 -22.98 2.31 -6.88
N GLU A 50 -22.67 3.60 -6.79
CA GLU A 50 -22.07 4.35 -7.90
C GLU A 50 -20.68 3.80 -8.27
N TRP A 51 -19.88 3.46 -7.25
CA TRP A 51 -18.57 2.80 -7.44
C TRP A 51 -18.69 1.40 -8.02
N ASP A 52 -19.69 0.61 -7.60
CA ASP A 52 -19.94 -0.71 -8.17
C ASP A 52 -20.43 -0.63 -9.62
N GLN A 53 -21.28 0.35 -9.96
CA GLN A 53 -21.71 0.61 -11.33
C GLN A 53 -20.54 1.06 -12.21
N LEU A 54 -19.64 1.89 -11.69
CA LEU A 54 -18.44 2.34 -12.43
C LEU A 54 -17.45 1.18 -12.64
N LEU A 55 -17.26 0.32 -11.65
CA LEU A 55 -16.45 -0.90 -11.78
C LEU A 55 -17.07 -1.91 -12.75
N ALA A 56 -18.39 -2.08 -12.74
CA ALA A 56 -19.11 -2.93 -13.66
C ALA A 56 -18.99 -2.40 -15.10
N ARG A 57 -19.15 -1.09 -15.31
CA ARG A 57 -18.96 -0.44 -16.62
C ARG A 57 -17.54 -0.62 -17.14
N MET A 58 -16.51 -0.41 -16.32
CA MET A 58 -15.13 -0.66 -16.73
C MET A 58 -14.83 -2.13 -17.04
N ARG A 59 -15.56 -3.09 -16.43
CA ARG A 59 -15.41 -4.53 -16.72
C ARG A 59 -16.16 -4.93 -17.99
N ALA A 60 -17.30 -4.31 -18.28
CA ALA A 60 -18.08 -4.52 -19.50
C ALA A 60 -17.43 -3.85 -20.72
N GLU A 61 -16.73 -2.74 -20.53
CA GLU A 61 -16.06 -1.95 -21.58
C GLU A 61 -14.60 -2.42 -21.81
N ALA A 62 -14.21 -3.56 -21.24
CA ALA A 62 -13.00 -4.26 -21.65
C ALA A 62 -13.17 -4.73 -23.11
N PRO A 63 -12.39 -4.22 -24.07
CA PRO A 63 -12.65 -4.47 -25.48
C PRO A 63 -12.49 -5.95 -25.79
N ALA A 64 -13.59 -6.59 -26.19
CA ALA A 64 -13.63 -7.97 -26.67
C ALA A 64 -13.02 -8.13 -28.08
N GLY A 65 -12.37 -7.10 -28.63
CA GLY A 65 -11.96 -7.04 -30.03
C GLY A 65 -10.48 -6.76 -30.22
N VAL A 66 -9.65 -7.80 -30.09
CA VAL A 66 -8.50 -8.04 -30.99
C VAL A 66 -8.43 -9.55 -31.25
N ALA A 67 -9.49 -10.09 -31.86
CA ALA A 67 -9.37 -11.28 -32.67
C ALA A 67 -8.94 -10.79 -34.07
N GLU A 68 -7.64 -10.70 -34.25
CA GLU A 68 -7.00 -10.37 -35.53
C GLU A 68 -7.26 -11.54 -36.50
N GLU A 69 -8.15 -11.31 -37.48
CA GLU A 69 -8.36 -12.21 -38.62
C GLU A 69 -7.07 -12.30 -39.44
N LEU A 70 -6.34 -13.41 -39.31
CA LEU A 70 -5.23 -13.74 -40.21
C LEU A 70 -5.74 -14.53 -41.42
N PRO A 71 -5.20 -14.27 -42.62
CA PRO A 71 -5.74 -14.76 -43.87
C PRO A 71 -5.54 -16.28 -44.05
N LEU A 72 -6.56 -16.88 -44.66
CA LEU A 72 -6.67 -18.24 -45.19
C LEU A 72 -5.36 -18.74 -45.82
N ARG A 73 -4.57 -19.50 -45.06
CA ARG A 73 -3.36 -20.19 -45.57
C ARG A 73 -3.59 -21.70 -45.57
N ARG A 74 -3.91 -22.18 -46.78
CA ARG A 74 -3.87 -23.55 -47.33
C ARG A 74 -3.64 -24.71 -46.36
N GLU A 75 -4.62 -25.60 -46.41
CA GLU A 75 -4.72 -26.93 -45.84
C GLU A 75 -3.40 -27.73 -45.83
N ARG A 76 -3.06 -28.25 -44.65
CA ARG A 76 -2.14 -29.38 -44.46
C ARG A 76 -2.81 -30.43 -43.55
N PRO A 77 -2.58 -31.73 -43.80
CA PRO A 77 -3.51 -32.80 -43.43
C PRO A 77 -3.53 -33.12 -41.93
N LYS A 78 -4.75 -33.45 -41.48
CA LYS A 78 -5.15 -33.99 -40.17
C LYS A 78 -4.13 -34.96 -39.55
N ARG A 79 -3.46 -34.52 -38.47
CA ARG A 79 -3.04 -35.41 -37.38
C ARG A 79 -3.70 -34.96 -36.09
N ARG A 80 -4.64 -35.78 -35.62
CA ARG A 80 -5.36 -35.64 -34.34
C ARG A 80 -4.37 -35.37 -33.20
N ARG A 81 -4.43 -34.19 -32.58
CA ARG A 81 -3.86 -33.94 -31.25
C ARG A 81 -4.99 -33.62 -30.29
N LEU A 82 -5.38 -34.68 -29.59
CA LEU A 82 -6.30 -34.73 -28.46
C LEU A 82 -5.82 -33.76 -27.36
N GLY A 83 -6.76 -33.01 -26.78
CA GLY A 83 -6.53 -31.80 -26.00
C GLY A 83 -5.62 -31.97 -24.77
N TRP A 84 -4.68 -31.04 -24.63
CA TRP A 84 -3.83 -30.87 -23.46
C TRP A 84 -4.46 -30.20 -22.21
N PRO A 85 -5.66 -29.57 -22.20
CA PRO A 85 -6.14 -28.96 -20.96
C PRO A 85 -6.63 -29.99 -19.92
N ALA A 86 -6.99 -31.21 -20.32
CA ALA A 86 -7.43 -32.25 -19.39
C ALA A 86 -6.27 -32.92 -18.62
N VAL A 87 -5.08 -33.01 -19.23
CA VAL A 87 -3.90 -33.65 -18.60
C VAL A 87 -3.34 -32.78 -17.47
N ALA A 88 -3.43 -31.44 -17.59
CA ALA A 88 -2.95 -30.53 -16.56
C ALA A 88 -3.80 -30.61 -15.27
N VAL A 89 -5.12 -30.77 -15.39
CA VAL A 89 -6.01 -30.90 -14.21
C VAL A 89 -5.80 -32.24 -13.50
N ALA A 90 -5.61 -33.32 -14.26
CA ALA A 90 -5.30 -34.63 -13.67
C ALA A 90 -3.94 -34.62 -12.94
N ALA A 91 -2.91 -33.97 -13.49
CA ALA A 91 -1.61 -33.86 -12.85
C ALA A 91 -1.67 -33.08 -11.52
N VAL A 92 -2.44 -31.99 -11.45
CA VAL A 92 -2.60 -31.21 -10.20
C VAL A 92 -3.35 -32.03 -9.14
N LEU A 93 -4.37 -32.80 -9.51
CA LEU A 93 -5.08 -33.68 -8.57
C LEU A 93 -4.19 -34.81 -8.05
N VAL A 94 -3.36 -35.42 -8.91
CA VAL A 94 -2.42 -36.47 -8.48
C VAL A 94 -1.37 -35.91 -7.50
N VAL A 95 -0.84 -34.71 -7.76
CA VAL A 95 0.11 -34.07 -6.84
C VAL A 95 -0.55 -33.71 -5.50
N ALA A 96 -1.80 -33.22 -5.50
CA ALA A 96 -2.53 -32.92 -4.27
C ALA A 96 -2.80 -34.17 -3.42
N VAL A 97 -3.15 -35.30 -4.05
CA VAL A 97 -3.34 -36.59 -3.37
C VAL A 97 -2.02 -37.11 -2.79
N LEU A 98 -0.90 -37.03 -3.54
CA LEU A 98 0.39 -37.49 -3.04
C LEU A 98 0.91 -36.65 -1.86
N VAL A 99 0.70 -35.33 -1.87
CA VAL A 99 1.07 -34.45 -0.76
C VAL A 99 0.20 -34.72 0.48
N GLY A 100 -1.10 -34.97 0.29
CA GLY A 100 -1.99 -35.36 1.39
C GLY A 100 -1.61 -36.69 2.04
N VAL A 101 -1.28 -37.71 1.25
CA VAL A 101 -0.86 -39.03 1.76
C VAL A 101 0.50 -38.94 2.47
N ALA A 102 1.43 -38.12 1.99
CA ALA A 102 2.71 -37.90 2.65
C ALA A 102 2.57 -37.20 4.01
N TRP A 103 1.63 -36.26 4.15
CA TRP A 103 1.34 -35.62 5.43
C TRP A 103 0.64 -36.57 6.42
N ALA A 104 -0.32 -37.38 5.97
CA ALA A 104 -1.01 -38.35 6.83
C ALA A 104 -0.07 -39.44 7.40
N ARG A 105 0.97 -39.84 6.66
CA ARG A 105 1.98 -40.78 7.16
C ARG A 105 2.90 -40.18 8.22
N ARG A 106 3.08 -38.86 8.26
CA ARG A 106 4.01 -38.19 9.19
C ARG A 106 3.44 -38.08 10.61
N ASP A 107 2.12 -38.03 10.76
CA ASP A 107 1.45 -38.10 12.07
C ASP A 107 1.39 -39.54 12.63
N SER A 108 1.54 -40.56 11.78
CA SER A 108 1.46 -41.97 12.19
C SER A 108 2.77 -42.53 12.79
N SER A 109 3.86 -41.75 12.80
CA SER A 109 5.18 -42.18 13.27
C SER A 109 5.59 -41.60 14.64
N GLN A 110 4.64 -41.24 15.50
CA GLN A 110 4.93 -41.03 16.92
C GLN A 110 5.16 -42.41 17.58
N PRO A 111 6.36 -42.70 18.13
CA PRO A 111 6.58 -43.94 18.87
C PRO A 111 5.73 -43.91 20.14
N ARG A 112 4.66 -44.70 20.16
CA ARG A 112 3.92 -45.02 21.38
C ARG A 112 4.89 -45.73 22.33
N LEU A 113 5.38 -45.03 23.35
CA LEU A 113 5.92 -45.66 24.55
C LEU A 113 4.79 -46.46 25.20
N VAL A 114 4.89 -47.78 25.09
CA VAL A 114 4.01 -48.76 25.71
C VAL A 114 4.42 -48.85 27.18
N GLY A 115 3.68 -48.18 28.06
CA GLY A 115 3.70 -48.46 29.49
C GLY A 115 2.66 -49.55 29.79
N PRO A 116 3.01 -50.62 30.53
CA PRO A 116 2.08 -51.70 30.82
C PRO A 116 0.91 -51.22 31.69
N THR A 117 -0.29 -51.55 31.20
CA THR A 117 -1.55 -51.52 31.92
C THR A 117 -1.45 -52.36 33.20
N SER A 118 -1.69 -51.72 34.35
CA SER A 118 -2.10 -52.39 35.58
C SER A 118 -3.49 -51.89 35.98
N ALA A 119 -4.29 -52.82 36.50
CA ALA A 119 -5.74 -52.87 36.46
C ALA A 119 -6.47 -52.01 37.52
N SER A 120 -7.67 -51.49 37.13
CA SER A 120 -8.97 -51.40 37.84
C SER A 120 -9.08 -50.83 39.29
N PRO A 121 -10.27 -50.46 39.84
CA PRO A 121 -11.65 -50.27 39.32
C PRO A 121 -12.26 -48.86 39.71
N PRO A 122 -13.58 -48.59 39.53
CA PRO A 122 -14.16 -47.23 39.52
C PRO A 122 -14.77 -46.83 40.88
N SER A 123 -14.84 -45.52 41.18
CA SER A 123 -15.91 -44.93 42.01
C SER A 123 -15.82 -43.41 42.20
N ALA A 124 -17.02 -42.81 42.25
CA ALA A 124 -17.46 -41.71 43.09
C ALA A 124 -17.03 -40.25 42.78
N THR A 125 -18.02 -39.51 42.27
CA THR A 125 -18.54 -38.23 42.76
C THR A 125 -17.81 -37.57 43.95
N GLY A 126 -17.38 -36.31 43.79
CA GLY A 126 -17.10 -35.39 44.89
C GLY A 126 -16.37 -34.10 44.46
N PRO A 127 -16.84 -32.89 44.83
CA PRO A 127 -16.19 -31.63 44.51
C PRO A 127 -15.24 -31.19 45.64
N VAL A 128 -13.97 -30.88 45.34
CA VAL A 128 -13.06 -30.28 46.33
C VAL A 128 -12.10 -29.23 45.74
N ALA A 129 -12.20 -28.06 46.36
CA ALA A 129 -11.26 -26.96 46.54
C ALA A 129 -9.80 -27.05 46.04
N ARG A 130 -9.43 -25.98 45.30
CA ARG A 130 -8.23 -25.11 45.40
C ARG A 130 -6.87 -25.73 45.77
N LYS A 131 -5.87 -25.52 44.90
CA LYS A 131 -4.52 -25.03 45.31
C LYS A 131 -3.91 -24.07 44.26
N PRO A 132 -3.05 -23.12 44.69
CA PRO A 132 -2.56 -22.01 43.88
C PRO A 132 -1.25 -22.36 43.15
N VAL A 133 -1.16 -22.02 41.87
CA VAL A 133 0.04 -22.26 41.06
C VAL A 133 0.84 -20.95 40.88
N LYS A 134 2.02 -20.97 41.51
CA LYS A 134 3.29 -20.26 41.23
C LYS A 134 3.30 -19.14 40.17
N PRO A 135 3.77 -17.93 40.51
CA PRO A 135 4.12 -16.91 39.51
C PRO A 135 5.40 -17.29 38.74
N PRO A 136 5.48 -16.98 37.43
CA PRO A 136 6.70 -17.17 36.63
C PRO A 136 7.79 -16.12 36.97
N PRO A 137 9.07 -16.45 36.71
CA PRO A 137 10.23 -15.69 37.19
C PRO A 137 10.41 -14.34 36.46
N VAL A 138 10.86 -13.37 37.25
CA VAL A 138 11.18 -11.99 36.87
C VAL A 138 12.33 -11.96 35.86
N SER A 139 12.06 -11.47 34.65
CA SER A 139 13.09 -11.21 33.65
C SER A 139 13.89 -9.97 34.06
N VAL A 140 15.16 -10.20 34.40
CA VAL A 140 16.12 -9.20 34.88
C VAL A 140 16.40 -8.18 33.78
N LYS A 141 16.25 -6.90 34.13
CA LYS A 141 16.51 -5.72 33.32
C LYS A 141 18.03 -5.50 33.21
N PRO A 142 18.64 -5.48 32.01
CA PRO A 142 20.05 -5.13 31.89
C PRO A 142 20.26 -3.64 32.17
N LYS A 143 21.13 -3.38 33.15
CA LYS A 143 21.60 -2.09 33.62
C LYS A 143 22.40 -1.38 32.51
N PRO A 144 22.04 -0.15 32.08
CA PRO A 144 22.84 0.60 31.14
C PRO A 144 24.17 0.99 31.81
N ARG A 145 25.27 0.53 31.21
CA ARG A 145 26.64 0.85 31.60
C ARG A 145 26.91 2.30 31.26
N ALA A 146 27.14 3.13 32.26
CA ALA A 146 27.59 4.50 32.09
C ALA A 146 28.98 4.48 31.43
N HIS A 147 29.06 4.95 30.18
CA HIS A 147 30.33 5.20 29.53
C HIS A 147 30.94 6.47 30.12
N LYS A 148 32.04 6.31 30.86
CA LYS A 148 32.93 7.40 31.30
C LYS A 148 33.35 8.21 30.07
N SER A 149 32.93 9.46 30.04
CA SER A 149 33.47 10.52 29.19
C SER A 149 34.94 10.74 29.55
N VAL A 150 35.85 10.34 28.67
CA VAL A 150 37.27 10.70 28.74
C VAL A 150 37.40 12.15 28.24
N PRO A 151 38.06 13.05 28.98
CA PRO A 151 38.32 14.42 28.52
C PRO A 151 39.27 14.39 27.31
N ALA A 152 38.82 14.93 26.19
CA ALA A 152 39.61 15.06 24.98
C ALA A 152 40.72 16.11 25.18
N THR A 153 41.97 15.68 25.04
CA THR A 153 43.14 16.54 24.99
C THR A 153 43.08 17.42 23.72
N PRO A 154 43.32 18.74 23.81
CA PRO A 154 43.31 19.61 22.64
C PRO A 154 44.55 19.34 21.78
N ARG A 155 44.35 18.79 20.58
CA ARG A 155 45.41 18.56 19.60
C ARG A 155 45.69 19.86 18.83
N PRO A 156 46.95 20.31 18.72
CA PRO A 156 47.30 21.55 18.03
C PRO A 156 46.99 21.51 16.53
N LYS A 157 46.44 22.61 16.02
CA LYS A 157 46.10 22.86 14.61
C LYS A 157 47.37 22.84 13.74
N PRO A 158 47.44 21.97 12.71
CA PRO A 158 48.44 22.10 11.65
C PRO A 158 48.12 23.30 10.76
N ALA A 159 49.14 24.09 10.44
CA ALA A 159 49.07 25.20 9.50
C ALA A 159 48.69 24.69 8.09
N VAL A 160 47.70 25.32 7.49
CA VAL A 160 47.14 24.96 6.18
C VAL A 160 48.08 25.48 5.07
N PRO A 161 48.58 24.62 4.17
CA PRO A 161 49.33 25.08 3.00
C PRO A 161 48.39 25.76 1.97
N PRO A 162 48.89 26.72 1.16
CA PRO A 162 48.08 27.44 0.19
C PRO A 162 47.56 26.51 -0.89
N VAL A 163 46.23 26.36 -0.95
CA VAL A 163 45.51 25.55 -1.94
C VAL A 163 45.57 26.25 -3.29
N ARG A 164 46.37 25.69 -4.20
CA ARG A 164 46.45 26.10 -5.60
C ARG A 164 45.08 25.87 -6.26
N ALA A 165 44.50 26.94 -6.82
CA ALA A 165 43.17 26.90 -7.44
C ALA A 165 43.15 25.94 -8.64
N ALA A 166 42.48 24.80 -8.47
CA ALA A 166 42.23 23.88 -9.56
C ALA A 166 41.19 24.47 -10.53
N PRO A 167 41.33 24.24 -11.85
CA PRO A 167 40.38 24.73 -12.85
C PRO A 167 38.98 24.15 -12.59
N LYS A 168 38.00 25.04 -12.42
CA LYS A 168 36.58 24.70 -12.28
C LYS A 168 36.12 24.01 -13.55
N LYS A 169 35.94 22.68 -13.50
CA LYS A 169 35.22 21.95 -14.54
C LYS A 169 33.82 22.54 -14.68
N PRO A 170 33.31 22.78 -15.90
CA PRO A 170 31.96 23.27 -16.11
C PRO A 170 30.98 22.31 -15.44
N ALA A 171 30.10 22.85 -14.60
CA ALA A 171 29.06 22.08 -13.94
C ALA A 171 28.14 21.49 -15.02
N THR A 172 28.34 20.22 -15.35
CA THR A 172 27.38 19.45 -16.13
C THR A 172 26.04 19.60 -15.41
N ARG A 173 25.07 20.28 -16.03
CA ARG A 173 23.70 20.40 -15.52
C ARG A 173 23.25 18.99 -15.17
N ALA A 174 23.14 18.72 -13.86
CA ALA A 174 22.63 17.45 -13.40
C ALA A 174 21.23 17.33 -13.99
N ALA A 175 21.05 16.39 -14.92
CA ALA A 175 19.72 16.04 -15.37
C ALA A 175 18.95 15.66 -14.11
N HIS A 176 17.98 16.48 -13.71
CA HIS A 176 17.17 16.24 -12.54
C HIS A 176 16.25 15.06 -12.87
N THR A 177 16.76 13.84 -12.72
CA THR A 177 15.94 12.64 -12.82
C THR A 177 14.90 12.76 -11.73
N PHE A 178 13.64 12.92 -12.12
CA PHE A 178 12.51 12.97 -11.19
C PHE A 178 12.53 11.67 -10.37
N VAL A 179 12.95 11.76 -9.10
CA VAL A 179 12.86 10.65 -8.15
C VAL A 179 11.51 10.77 -7.46
N PRO A 180 10.54 9.89 -7.74
CA PRO A 180 9.23 9.96 -7.10
C PRO A 180 9.40 9.89 -5.58
N ALA A 181 8.59 10.64 -4.84
CA ALA A 181 8.58 10.58 -3.39
C ALA A 181 8.39 9.12 -2.93
N ARG A 182 9.37 8.61 -2.16
CA ARG A 182 9.33 7.26 -1.58
C ARG A 182 8.46 7.17 -0.32
N VAL A 183 7.97 8.31 0.14
CA VAL A 183 7.13 8.44 1.33
C VAL A 183 5.74 8.85 0.91
N TRP A 184 4.76 8.05 1.28
CA TRP A 184 3.34 8.29 1.06
C TRP A 184 2.66 8.43 2.42
N SER A 185 1.82 9.44 2.59
CA SER A 185 1.08 9.71 3.82
C SER A 185 -0.36 10.07 3.50
N TRP A 186 -1.25 9.77 4.43
CA TRP A 186 -2.68 10.06 4.34
C TRP A 186 -3.21 10.46 5.71
N ALA A 187 -4.44 10.98 5.75
CA ALA A 187 -5.08 11.36 7.00
C ALA A 187 -5.34 10.09 7.87
N PRO A 188 -4.96 10.11 9.16
CA PRO A 188 -5.28 9.00 10.06
C PRO A 188 -6.78 8.91 10.29
N VAL A 189 -7.32 7.69 10.27
CA VAL A 189 -8.74 7.42 10.50
C VAL A 189 -8.94 6.87 11.93
N PRO A 190 -9.77 7.51 12.77
CA PRO A 190 -9.99 7.07 14.15
C PRO A 190 -10.62 5.67 14.20
N GLY A 191 -10.21 4.87 15.18
CA GLY A 191 -10.66 3.48 15.34
C GLY A 191 -10.06 2.47 14.35
N THR A 192 -9.11 2.89 13.50
CA THR A 192 -8.42 2.00 12.56
C THR A 192 -7.23 1.32 13.23
N SER A 193 -7.17 -0.01 13.14
CA SER A 193 -6.04 -0.79 13.70
C SER A 193 -4.84 -0.84 12.74
N ARG A 194 -5.11 -0.95 11.43
CA ARG A 194 -4.11 -1.08 10.36
C ARG A 194 -4.68 -0.49 9.07
N TYR A 195 -3.81 -0.14 8.14
CA TYR A 195 -4.12 0.26 6.79
C TYR A 195 -3.59 -0.79 5.81
N ARG A 196 -4.35 -1.08 4.75
CA ARG A 196 -3.87 -1.83 3.59
C ARG A 196 -3.64 -0.84 2.46
N VAL A 197 -2.44 -0.84 1.90
CA VAL A 197 -2.06 0.02 0.79
C VAL A 197 -1.74 -0.87 -0.40
N ARG A 198 -2.43 -0.65 -1.52
CA ARG A 198 -2.23 -1.37 -2.78
C ARG A 198 -1.76 -0.40 -3.85
N PHE A 199 -0.76 -0.78 -4.62
CA PHE A 199 -0.41 -0.12 -5.87
C PHE A 199 -0.71 -1.04 -7.04
N LEU A 200 -1.36 -0.49 -8.05
CA LEU A 200 -1.67 -1.16 -9.30
C LEU A 200 -1.02 -0.37 -10.44
N ARG A 201 -0.29 -1.07 -11.32
CA ARG A 201 0.27 -0.53 -12.56
C ARG A 201 -0.50 -1.09 -13.74
N ASN A 202 -1.16 -0.24 -14.52
CA ASN A 202 -2.02 -0.64 -15.64
C ASN A 202 -3.01 -1.75 -15.24
N GLY A 203 -3.61 -1.61 -14.06
CA GLY A 203 -4.54 -2.59 -13.49
C GLY A 203 -3.91 -3.82 -12.82
N ARG A 204 -2.59 -4.05 -12.95
CA ARG A 204 -1.90 -5.17 -12.29
C ARG A 204 -1.34 -4.75 -10.94
N GLU A 205 -1.63 -5.51 -9.88
CA GLU A 205 -1.07 -5.26 -8.56
C GLU A 205 0.46 -5.41 -8.58
N VAL A 206 1.17 -4.39 -8.10
CA VAL A 206 2.63 -4.37 -8.00
C VAL A 206 3.13 -4.22 -6.57
N LEU A 207 2.26 -3.82 -5.64
CA LEU A 207 2.54 -3.74 -4.21
C LEU A 207 1.25 -3.93 -3.42
N ASP A 208 1.29 -4.74 -2.38
CA ASP A 208 0.24 -4.84 -1.35
C ASP A 208 0.91 -4.95 0.02
N VAL A 209 0.71 -3.93 0.85
CA VAL A 209 1.39 -3.80 2.14
C VAL A 209 0.39 -3.41 3.22
N ARG A 210 0.57 -3.95 4.42
CA ARG A 210 -0.17 -3.53 5.62
C ARG A 210 0.74 -2.71 6.52
N THR A 211 0.25 -1.55 6.97
CA THR A 211 0.97 -0.67 7.91
C THR A 211 0.05 -0.24 9.04
N ALA A 212 0.60 -0.08 10.25
CA ALA A 212 -0.16 0.43 11.39
C ALA A 212 -0.27 1.96 11.38
N LYS A 213 0.71 2.66 10.78
CA LYS A 213 0.76 4.12 10.73
C LYS A 213 0.10 4.62 9.45
N ALA A 214 -0.45 5.84 9.47
CA ALA A 214 -1.00 6.51 8.29
C ALA A 214 0.09 7.04 7.32
N ARG A 215 1.12 6.21 7.12
CA ARG A 215 2.31 6.48 6.32
C ARG A 215 2.87 5.16 5.80
N LEU A 216 3.26 5.15 4.54
CA LEU A 216 4.00 4.09 3.87
C LEU A 216 5.35 4.64 3.42
N VAL A 217 6.42 3.95 3.79
CA VAL A 217 7.76 4.17 3.23
C VAL A 217 8.03 3.01 2.28
N LEU A 218 8.20 3.31 1.00
CA LEU A 218 8.48 2.29 -0.01
C LEU A 218 9.90 1.74 0.21
N PRO A 219 10.08 0.41 0.12
CA PRO A 219 11.41 -0.17 0.22
C PRO A 219 12.28 0.31 -0.94
N THR A 220 13.59 0.40 -0.70
CA THR A 220 14.54 0.93 -1.70
C THR A 220 14.61 0.08 -2.97
N SER A 221 14.24 -1.20 -2.88
CA SER A 221 14.10 -2.14 -3.99
C SER A 221 12.87 -1.89 -4.87
N PHE A 222 11.87 -1.16 -4.36
CA PHE A 222 10.69 -0.83 -5.15
C PHE A 222 11.02 0.28 -6.15
N THR A 223 10.92 -0.05 -7.43
CA THR A 223 11.23 0.87 -8.53
C THR A 223 9.96 1.17 -9.32
N PHE A 224 9.65 2.45 -9.49
CA PHE A 224 8.59 2.87 -10.40
C PHE A 224 9.06 2.69 -11.83
N HIS A 225 8.25 1.98 -12.62
CA HIS A 225 8.47 1.78 -14.04
C HIS A 225 7.54 2.72 -14.80
N LYS A 226 7.80 2.96 -16.09
CA LYS A 226 6.88 3.73 -16.92
C LYS A 226 5.46 3.13 -16.91
N GLY A 227 4.44 3.98 -16.82
CA GLY A 227 3.04 3.55 -16.91
C GLY A 227 2.09 4.33 -16.00
N ARG A 228 0.80 3.96 -16.06
CA ARG A 228 -0.25 4.53 -15.22
C ARG A 228 -0.35 3.72 -13.92
N TYR A 229 -0.30 4.42 -12.81
CA TYR A 229 -0.45 3.87 -11.48
C TYR A 229 -1.77 4.30 -10.86
N ARG A 230 -2.40 3.38 -10.13
CA ARG A 230 -3.48 3.64 -9.18
C ARG A 230 -3.01 3.12 -7.84
N TRP A 231 -3.18 3.90 -6.78
CA TRP A 231 -2.92 3.41 -5.43
C TRP A 231 -4.15 3.66 -4.56
N THR A 232 -4.43 2.69 -3.70
CA THR A 232 -5.61 2.70 -2.84
C THR A 232 -5.19 2.43 -1.41
N VAL A 233 -5.78 3.16 -0.47
CA VAL A 233 -5.60 2.94 0.97
C VAL A 233 -6.95 2.59 1.57
N VAL A 234 -6.99 1.48 2.31
CA VAL A 234 -8.19 1.00 3.00
C VAL A 234 -7.89 0.86 4.48
N SER A 235 -8.75 1.40 5.36
CA SER A 235 -8.68 1.13 6.80
C SER A 235 -9.17 -0.27 7.11
N ILE A 236 -8.43 -0.97 7.97
CA ILE A 236 -8.82 -2.22 8.59
C ILE A 236 -9.26 -1.89 10.02
N ALA A 237 -10.57 -1.75 10.20
CA ALA A 237 -11.23 -1.63 11.50
C ALA A 237 -12.11 -2.87 11.72
N ALA A 238 -12.17 -3.36 12.96
CA ALA A 238 -13.02 -4.51 13.29
C ALA A 238 -14.50 -4.15 13.06
N GLY A 239 -15.22 -5.00 12.31
CA GLY A 239 -16.68 -4.87 12.12
C GLY A 239 -17.16 -3.79 11.16
N LYS A 240 -16.27 -3.05 10.47
CA LYS A 240 -16.68 -2.06 9.46
C LYS A 240 -16.33 -2.52 8.03
N PRO A 241 -17.20 -2.25 7.05
CA PRO A 241 -16.90 -2.54 5.65
C PRO A 241 -15.69 -1.73 5.19
N TRP A 242 -14.93 -2.32 4.28
CA TRP A 242 -13.68 -1.77 3.76
C TRP A 242 -13.97 -0.62 2.80
N ARG A 243 -13.99 0.61 3.30
CA ARG A 243 -14.07 1.81 2.45
C ARG A 243 -12.66 2.31 2.09
N PRO A 244 -12.41 2.65 0.81
CA PRO A 244 -11.16 3.31 0.43
C PRO A 244 -11.14 4.72 1.02
N ILE A 245 -10.09 5.02 1.78
CA ILE A 245 -9.79 6.36 2.31
C ILE A 245 -9.15 7.20 1.22
N VAL A 246 -8.27 6.57 0.44
CA VAL A 246 -7.58 7.19 -0.67
C VAL A 246 -7.73 6.30 -1.88
N ASP A 247 -8.06 6.91 -3.01
CA ASP A 247 -7.99 6.32 -4.33
C ASP A 247 -7.47 7.38 -5.29
N SER A 248 -6.24 7.21 -5.74
CA SER A 248 -5.55 8.22 -6.54
C SER A 248 -4.74 7.57 -7.64
N THR A 249 -4.66 8.26 -8.77
CA THR A 249 -3.92 7.83 -9.94
C THR A 249 -2.84 8.81 -10.31
N PHE A 250 -1.69 8.30 -10.74
CA PHE A 250 -0.60 9.11 -11.27
C PHE A 250 0.08 8.39 -12.44
N VAL A 251 0.79 9.15 -13.29
CA VAL A 251 1.50 8.60 -14.44
C VAL A 251 2.99 8.81 -14.24
N VAL A 252 3.76 7.76 -14.47
CA VAL A 252 5.22 7.80 -14.50
C VAL A 252 5.64 7.84 -15.96
N ALA A 253 5.98 9.03 -16.45
CA ALA A 253 6.62 9.21 -17.75
C ALA A 253 8.12 8.85 -17.65
N ARG A 254 8.76 8.48 -18.77
CA ARG A 254 10.21 8.27 -18.81
C ARG A 254 10.90 9.59 -18.40
N GLY A 255 11.79 9.50 -17.40
CA GLY A 255 12.80 10.53 -17.13
C GLY A 255 14.06 10.29 -17.94
#